data_AF-A0A1I6NQL1-F1
#
_entry.id   AF-A0A1I6NQL1-F1
#
_cell.length_a   1.000
_cell.length_b   1.000
_cell.length_c   1.000
_cell.angle_alpha   90.00
_cell.angle_beta   90.00
_cell.angle_gamma   90.00
#
_symmetry.space_group_name_H-M   'P 1'
#
loop_
_entity.id
_entity.type
_entity.pdbx_description
1 polymer ?
#
loop_
_entity_poly.entity_id
_entity_poly.type
_entity_poly.pdbx_seq_one_letter_code
_entity_poly.pdbx_strand_id
1 'polypeptide(L)' 'MICEVSEGHQLDELLLVRIDPNQKKNMRSFGRRMTFTYPKQPSLREMRKDFAPYLQIVS' A
#
# COMPACT_ATOMS: atom_id res chain seq x y z
N MET A 1 -1.97 -7.50 -3.46
CA MET A 1 -2.34 -7.29 -2.05
C MET A 1 -1.15 -7.74 -1.22
N ILE A 2 -0.68 -6.92 -0.28
CA ILE A 2 0.37 -7.28 0.68
C ILE A 2 -0.23 -7.05 2.06
N CYS A 3 -0.22 -8.07 2.93
CA CYS A 3 -0.86 -7.99 4.24
C CYS A 3 -0.14 -8.81 5.31
N GLU A 4 -0.20 -8.31 6.54
CA GLU A 4 0.13 -9.07 7.75
C GLU A 4 -1.17 -9.63 8.37
N VAL A 5 -1.11 -10.87 8.84
CA VAL A 5 -2.26 -11.57 9.42
C VAL A 5 -1.96 -11.84 10.89
N SER A 6 -2.81 -11.32 11.77
CA SER A 6 -2.75 -11.57 13.21
C SER A 6 -3.07 -13.04 13.56
N GLU A 7 -2.73 -13.45 14.78
CA GLU A 7 -3.10 -14.76 15.34
C GLU A 7 -4.63 -15.02 15.31
N GLY A 8 -5.44 -13.96 15.31
CA GLY A 8 -6.90 -14.02 15.19
C GLY A 8 -7.43 -14.03 13.74
N HIS A 9 -6.56 -14.22 12.73
CA HIS A 9 -6.89 -14.15 11.30
C HIS A 9 -7.44 -12.78 10.84
N GLN A 10 -7.26 -11.72 11.62
CA GLN A 10 -7.54 -10.35 11.17
C GLN A 10 -6.34 -9.78 10.41
N LEU A 11 -6.64 -9.03 9.35
CA LEU A 11 -5.64 -8.29 8.58
C LEU A 11 -5.20 -7.09 9.42
N ASP A 12 -4.00 -7.16 10.02
CA ASP A 12 -3.50 -6.10 10.89
C ASP A 12 -3.01 -4.91 10.07
N GLU A 13 -2.22 -5.16 9.03
CA GLU A 13 -1.78 -4.14 8.09
C GLU A 13 -2.05 -4.59 6.66
N LEU A 14 -2.63 -3.69 5.85
CA LEU A 14 -3.04 -4.01 4.48
C LEU A 14 -2.59 -2.92 3.50
N LEU A 15 -1.68 -3.28 2.61
CA LEU A 15 -1.25 -2.48 1.47
C LEU A 15 -1.94 -2.97 0.19
N LEU A 16 -2.73 -2.07 -0.41
CA LEU A 16 -3.40 -2.29 -1.69
C LEU A 16 -2.75 -1.44 -2.78
N VAL A 17 -2.23 -2.10 -3.80
CA VAL A 17 -1.76 -1.45 -5.04
C VAL A 17 -2.84 -1.62 -6.09
N ARG A 18 -3.38 -0.51 -6.58
CA ARG A 18 -4.37 -0.46 -7.66
C ARG A 18 -3.75 0.20 -8.88
N ILE A 19 -3.99 -0.36 -10.06
CA ILE A 19 -3.61 0.24 -11.34
C ILE A 19 -4.90 0.68 -12.02
N ASP A 20 -5.05 1.99 -12.27
CA ASP A 20 -6.22 2.59 -12.90
C ASP A 20 -5.79 3.73 -13.84
N PRO A 21 -5.78 3.50 -15.17
CA PRO A 21 -5.36 4.49 -16.15
C PRO A 21 -6.13 5.81 -16.13
N ASN A 22 -7.35 5.80 -15.59
CA ASN A 22 -8.21 6.98 -15.53
C ASN A 22 -7.97 7.82 -14.26
N GLN A 23 -7.13 7.34 -13.34
CA GLN A 23 -6.80 8.04 -12.11
C GLN A 23 -5.35 8.46 -12.05
N LYS A 24 -5.13 9.72 -11.67
CA LYS A 24 -3.79 10.19 -11.29
C LYS A 24 -3.29 9.44 -10.06
N LYS A 25 -1.97 9.35 -9.93
CA LYS A 25 -1.35 8.72 -8.76
C LYS A 25 -1.92 9.35 -7.49
N ASN A 26 -2.49 8.51 -6.62
CA ASN A 26 -3.06 8.97 -5.36
C ASN A 26 -2.92 7.91 -4.28
N MET A 27 -3.02 8.37 -3.04
CA MET A 27 -2.93 7.54 -1.85
C MET A 27 -4.12 7.83 -0.95
N ARG A 28 -4.71 6.78 -0.40
CA ARG A 28 -5.81 6.87 0.58
C ARG A 28 -5.56 5.92 1.73
N SER A 29 -5.71 6.41 2.95
CA SER A 29 -5.76 5.60 4.17
C SER A 29 -7.21 5.33 4.57
N PHE A 30 -7.48 4.15 5.11
CA PHE A 30 -8.75 3.80 5.74
C PHE A 30 -8.50 2.80 6.87
N GLY A 31 -8.60 3.24 8.13
CA GLY A 31 -8.16 2.45 9.28
C GLY A 31 -6.68 2.06 9.12
N ARG A 32 -6.38 0.77 9.24
CA ARG A 32 -5.02 0.20 9.04
C ARG A 32 -4.69 -0.17 7.58
N ARG A 33 -5.56 0.20 6.63
CA ARG A 33 -5.36 -0.06 5.20
C ARG A 33 -4.82 1.16 4.48
N MET A 34 -3.76 0.96 3.69
CA MET A 34 -3.21 1.94 2.75
C MET A 34 -3.48 1.51 1.32
N THR A 35 -4.08 2.39 0.52
CA THR A 35 -4.33 2.16 -0.91
C THR A 35 -3.52 3.13 -1.75
N PHE A 36 -2.65 2.60 -2.61
CA PHE A 36 -1.91 3.34 -3.62
C PHE A 36 -2.54 3.07 -4.98
N THR A 37 -3.04 4.11 -5.63
CA THR A 37 -3.54 4.02 -7.01
C THR A 37 -2.51 4.62 -7.95
N TYR A 38 -2.11 3.86 -8.97
CA TYR A 38 -1.19 4.31 -10.01
C TYR A 38 -1.89 4.34 -11.38
N PRO A 39 -1.58 5.31 -12.27
CA PRO A 39 -2.12 5.34 -13.63
C PRO A 39 -1.58 4.22 -14.53
N LYS A 40 -0.47 3.60 -14.14
CA LYS A 40 0.20 2.51 -14.85
C LYS A 40 0.95 1.64 -13.84
N GLN A 41 1.46 0.49 -14.29
CA GLN A 41 2.27 -0.35 -13.42
C GLN A 41 3.49 0.41 -12.87
N PRO A 42 3.64 0.54 -11.54
CA PRO A 42 4.76 1.25 -10.96
C PRO A 42 6.04 0.40 -11.02
N SER A 43 7.18 1.08 -11.05
CA SER A 43 8.47 0.40 -10.89
C SER A 43 8.73 0.01 -9.44
N LEU A 44 9.60 -0.98 -9.20
CA LEU A 44 10.03 -1.34 -7.84
C LEU A 44 10.63 -0.14 -7.08
N ARG A 45 11.39 0.70 -7.78
CA ARG A 45 12.00 1.91 -7.20
C ARG A 45 10.95 2.93 -6.77
N GLU A 46 9.94 3.14 -7.61
CA GLU A 46 8.82 4.04 -7.30
C GLU A 46 8.02 3.53 -6.10
N MET A 47 7.68 2.23 -6.10
CA MET A 47 7.01 1.59 -4.97
C MET A 47 7.80 1.74 -3.67
N ARG A 48 9.11 1.45 -3.67
CA ARG A 48 9.96 1.62 -2.47
C ARG A 48 9.94 3.06 -1.95
N LYS A 49 10.04 4.05 -2.84
CA LYS A 49 9.99 5.47 -2.46
C LYS A 49 8.63 5.84 -1.87
N ASP A 50 7.55 5.41 -2.52
CA ASP A 50 6.19 5.73 -2.11
C ASP A 50 5.79 5.02 -0.79
N PHE A 51 6.32 3.81 -0.53
CA PHE A 51 6.02 3.03 0.67
C PHE A 51 6.91 3.38 1.87
N ALA A 52 8.12 3.91 1.64
CA ALA A 52 9.10 4.18 2.71
C ALA A 52 8.54 4.95 3.93
N PRO A 53 7.68 5.98 3.79
CA PRO A 53 7.12 6.68 4.94
C PRO A 53 6.18 5.84 5.82
N TYR A 54 5.67 4.73 5.27
CA TYR A 54 4.67 3.87 5.89
C TYR A 54 5.24 2.53 6.35
N LEU A 55 6.49 2.24 6.01
CA LEU A 55 7.27 1.13 6.55
C LEU A 55 7.91 1.59 7.86
N GLN A 56 7.10 1.86 8.89
CA GLN A 56 7.64 1.93 10.25
C GLN A 56 7.94 0.50 10.70
N ILE A 57 9.15 0.03 10.38
CA ILE A 57 9.71 -1.16 11.01
C ILE A 57 9.90 -0.77 12.48
N VAL A 58 9.06 -1.33 13.35
CA VAL A 58 9.24 -1.27 14.79
C VAL A 58 10.58 -1.97 15.07
N SER A 59 11.56 -1.19 15.53
CA SER A 59 12.87 -1.68 16.01
C SER A 59 12.72 -2.54 17.25
#